data_AF-A0A1V6HZ21-F1
#
_entry.id   AF-A0A1V6HZ21-F1
#
_cell.length_a   1.000
_cell.length_b   1.000
_cell.length_c   1.000
_cell.angle_alpha   90.00
_cell.angle_beta   90.00
_cell.angle_gamma   90.00
#
_symmetry.space_group_name_H-M   'P 1'
#
loop_
_entity.id
_entity.type
_entity.pdbx_description
1 polymer ?
#
loop_
_entity_poly.entity_id
_entity_poly.type
_entity_poly.pdbx_seq_one_letter_code
_entity_poly.pdbx_strand_id
1 'polypeptide(L)'
;MSKSYDSIDQQQIEQFILFCQDYCNLIESAEEYDFENIVNFLLVALPMLYFYGTIINLIDDADIEYAERTVNEETYTITYNRLNDIFSKYFDFQITDDDYLWMNDISIPEFLSDIYQDLKDVVVLYNKNKLETQKAAIYLAKYWFIDRWGKESLKVLLALHSYNYRYEEGTDNNFYNTDKNFYNNDDIYNL
;
A
#
# COMPACT_ATOMS: atom_id res chain seq x y z
N MET A 1 -31.78 4.99 -16.43
CA MET A 1 -31.65 4.71 -14.99
C MET A 1 -30.22 5.05 -14.61
N SER A 2 -29.97 6.24 -14.05
CA SER A 2 -28.67 6.52 -13.42
C SER A 2 -28.57 5.63 -12.20
N LYS A 3 -27.47 4.87 -12.04
CA LYS A 3 -27.06 4.47 -10.70
C LYS A 3 -27.05 5.76 -9.86
N SER A 4 -27.81 5.84 -8.75
CA SER A 4 -27.74 7.02 -7.90
C SER A 4 -26.30 7.13 -7.38
N TYR A 5 -25.83 8.35 -7.15
CA TYR A 5 -24.49 8.61 -6.65
C TYR A 5 -24.17 7.74 -5.42
N ASP A 6 -25.15 7.55 -4.53
CA ASP A 6 -25.04 6.69 -3.33
C ASP A 6 -24.69 5.22 -3.63
N SER A 7 -25.19 4.66 -4.74
CA SER A 7 -24.87 3.27 -5.10
C SER A 7 -23.49 3.10 -5.72
N ILE A 8 -22.93 4.19 -6.27
CA ILE A 8 -21.55 4.23 -6.76
C ILE A 8 -20.59 4.34 -5.57
N ASP A 9 -20.90 5.22 -4.62
CA ASP A 9 -20.11 5.40 -3.38
C ASP A 9 -20.07 4.10 -2.56
N GLN A 10 -21.21 3.42 -2.40
CA GLN A 10 -21.25 2.12 -1.73
C GLN A 10 -20.38 1.07 -2.44
N GLN A 11 -20.46 1.00 -3.78
CA GLN A 11 -19.67 0.04 -4.55
C GLN A 11 -18.16 0.32 -4.40
N GLN A 12 -17.74 1.59 -4.36
CA GLN A 12 -16.36 1.97 -4.14
C GLN A 12 -15.87 1.60 -2.74
N ILE A 13 -16.71 1.80 -1.72
CA ILE A 13 -16.40 1.40 -0.34
C ILE A 13 -16.24 -0.11 -0.26
N GLU A 14 -17.15 -0.89 -0.83
CA GLU A 14 -17.06 -2.36 -0.84
C GLU A 14 -15.78 -2.84 -1.54
N GLN A 15 -15.42 -2.24 -2.68
CA GLN A 15 -14.18 -2.54 -3.38
C GLN A 15 -12.95 -2.19 -2.55
N PHE A 16 -12.93 -1.01 -1.92
CA PHE A 16 -11.85 -0.62 -1.02
C PHE A 16 -11.66 -1.63 0.13
N ILE A 17 -12.76 -2.07 0.75
CA ILE A 17 -12.70 -3.07 1.84
C ILE A 17 -12.13 -4.40 1.34
N LEU A 18 -12.45 -4.82 0.12
CA LEU A 18 -11.85 -6.02 -0.48
C LEU A 18 -10.34 -5.87 -0.66
N PHE A 19 -9.86 -4.72 -1.18
CA PHE A 19 -8.41 -4.47 -1.29
C PHE A 19 -7.72 -4.41 0.09
N CYS A 20 -8.39 -3.86 1.11
CA CYS A 20 -7.87 -3.90 2.48
C CYS A 20 -7.77 -5.33 3.00
N GLN A 21 -8.78 -6.18 2.73
CA GLN A 21 -8.76 -7.60 3.09
C GLN A 21 -7.64 -8.33 2.38
N ASP A 22 -7.49 -8.15 1.07
CA ASP A 22 -6.43 -8.81 0.30
C ASP A 22 -5.04 -8.41 0.81
N TYR A 23 -4.83 -7.13 1.13
CA TYR A 23 -3.61 -6.66 1.78
C TYR A 23 -3.40 -7.32 3.16
N CYS A 24 -4.42 -7.32 4.02
CA CYS A 24 -4.31 -7.94 5.34
C CYS A 24 -3.99 -9.44 5.25
N ASN A 25 -4.61 -10.14 4.31
CA ASN A 25 -4.38 -11.56 4.07
C ASN A 25 -2.93 -11.80 3.64
N LEU A 26 -2.41 -11.01 2.69
CA LEU A 26 -1.01 -11.11 2.28
C LEU A 26 -0.07 -10.95 3.49
N ILE A 27 -0.27 -9.92 4.32
CA ILE A 27 0.61 -9.64 5.46
C ILE A 27 0.50 -10.74 6.53
N GLU A 28 -0.69 -11.31 6.72
CA GLU A 28 -0.96 -12.38 7.69
C GLU A 28 -0.31 -13.71 7.32
N SER A 29 -0.08 -13.96 6.03
CA SER A 29 0.56 -15.18 5.51
C SER A 29 1.78 -14.90 4.64
N ALA A 30 2.48 -13.77 4.87
CA ALA A 30 3.59 -13.34 4.04
C ALA A 30 4.73 -14.38 3.96
N GLU A 31 4.92 -15.17 5.02
CA GLU A 31 5.88 -16.27 5.10
C GLU A 31 5.61 -17.44 4.14
N GLU A 32 4.40 -17.53 3.59
CA GLU A 32 4.00 -18.57 2.65
C GLU A 32 4.37 -18.23 1.19
N TYR A 33 4.79 -16.99 0.93
CA TYR A 33 5.08 -16.49 -0.41
C TYR A 33 6.57 -16.19 -0.59
N ASP A 34 7.06 -16.46 -1.81
CA ASP A 34 8.38 -15.97 -2.20
C ASP A 34 8.38 -14.44 -2.23
N PHE A 35 9.52 -13.86 -1.86
CA PHE A 35 9.70 -12.41 -1.75
C PHE A 35 9.30 -11.65 -3.03
N GLU A 36 9.62 -12.17 -4.22
CA GLU A 36 9.21 -11.56 -5.49
C GLU A 36 7.68 -11.49 -5.65
N ASN A 37 6.95 -12.51 -5.20
CA ASN A 37 5.49 -12.52 -5.25
C ASN A 37 4.89 -11.48 -4.30
N ILE A 38 5.49 -11.31 -3.12
CA ILE A 38 5.11 -10.27 -2.15
C ILE A 38 5.32 -8.89 -2.77
N VAL A 39 6.50 -8.62 -3.34
CA VAL A 39 6.81 -7.34 -3.99
C VAL A 39 5.85 -7.05 -5.15
N ASN A 40 5.63 -8.02 -6.04
CA ASN A 40 4.72 -7.87 -7.17
C ASN A 40 3.28 -7.58 -6.73
N PHE A 41 2.81 -8.24 -5.67
CA PHE A 41 1.50 -7.94 -5.10
C PHE A 41 1.46 -6.51 -4.53
N LEU A 42 2.43 -6.13 -3.71
CA LEU A 42 2.46 -4.81 -3.06
C LEU A 42 2.57 -3.66 -4.09
N LEU A 43 3.30 -3.86 -5.19
CA LEU A 43 3.38 -2.91 -6.31
C LEU A 43 2.02 -2.65 -6.99
N VAL A 44 1.05 -3.55 -6.83
CA VAL A 44 -0.33 -3.38 -7.34
C VAL A 44 -1.29 -2.94 -6.23
N ALA A 45 -1.20 -3.58 -5.05
CA ALA A 45 -2.12 -3.33 -3.95
C ALA A 45 -1.95 -1.94 -3.34
N LEU A 46 -0.73 -1.46 -3.12
CA LEU A 46 -0.49 -0.14 -2.52
C LEU A 46 -1.02 1.01 -3.38
N PRO A 47 -0.79 1.07 -4.72
CA PRO A 47 -1.43 2.06 -5.57
C PRO A 47 -2.97 2.00 -5.56
N MET A 48 -3.54 0.79 -5.55
CA MET A 48 -5.00 0.62 -5.52
C MET A 48 -5.58 1.13 -4.20
N LEU A 49 -4.98 0.77 -3.07
CA LEU A 49 -5.36 1.28 -1.75
C LEU A 49 -5.25 2.81 -1.70
N TYR A 50 -4.15 3.38 -2.21
CA TYR A 50 -3.97 4.83 -2.27
C TYR A 50 -5.03 5.52 -3.12
N PHE A 51 -5.36 4.95 -4.28
CA PHE A 51 -6.44 5.43 -5.15
C PHE A 51 -7.78 5.47 -4.39
N TYR A 52 -8.17 4.39 -3.72
CA TYR A 52 -9.40 4.35 -2.93
C TYR A 52 -9.37 5.32 -1.75
N GLY A 53 -8.25 5.41 -1.03
CA GLY A 53 -8.05 6.39 0.04
C GLY A 53 -8.23 7.82 -0.45
N THR A 54 -7.91 8.10 -1.71
CA THR A 54 -8.11 9.40 -2.35
C THR A 54 -9.59 9.67 -2.65
N ILE A 55 -10.31 8.70 -3.23
CA ILE A 55 -11.68 8.91 -3.71
C ILE A 55 -12.77 8.68 -2.65
N ILE A 56 -12.49 7.94 -1.58
CA ILE A 56 -13.47 7.75 -0.50
C ILE A 56 -13.71 9.10 0.20
N ASN A 57 -14.99 9.43 0.38
CA ASN A 57 -15.42 10.63 1.07
C ASN A 57 -15.32 10.45 2.59
N LEU A 58 -15.01 11.55 3.29
CA LEU A 58 -15.05 11.58 4.74
C LEU A 58 -16.51 11.49 5.22
N ILE A 59 -16.74 10.67 6.26
CA ILE A 59 -18.06 10.51 6.89
C ILE A 59 -18.06 11.28 8.21
N ASP A 60 -18.55 12.52 8.19
CA ASP A 60 -18.46 13.45 9.32
C ASP A 60 -19.41 13.11 10.49
N ASP A 61 -20.40 12.23 10.28
CA ASP A 61 -21.38 11.82 11.29
C ASP A 61 -21.04 10.47 11.96
N ALA A 62 -19.81 9.96 11.78
CA ALA A 62 -19.37 8.74 12.41
C ALA A 62 -19.12 8.94 13.92
N ASP A 63 -19.67 8.04 14.73
CA ASP A 63 -19.43 8.01 16.17
C ASP A 63 -18.18 7.16 16.50
N ILE A 64 -17.17 7.82 17.06
CA ILE A 64 -15.86 7.23 17.39
C ILE A 64 -15.97 6.21 18.53
N GLU A 65 -17.06 6.20 19.31
CA GLU A 65 -17.28 5.16 20.32
C GLU A 65 -17.35 3.75 19.70
N TYR A 66 -17.71 3.65 18.41
CA TYR A 66 -17.75 2.38 17.67
C TYR A 66 -16.41 2.00 17.01
N ALA A 67 -15.38 2.85 17.09
CA ALA A 67 -14.05 2.67 16.50
C ALA A 67 -13.11 1.85 17.40
N GLU A 68 -13.51 0.62 17.73
CA GLU A 68 -12.67 -0.31 18.50
C GLU A 68 -11.39 -0.71 17.73
N ARG A 69 -10.22 -0.58 18.37
CA ARG A 69 -8.95 -1.10 17.87
C ARG A 69 -8.87 -2.61 18.14
N THR A 70 -8.36 -3.37 17.18
CA THR A 70 -8.32 -4.83 17.21
C THR A 70 -6.89 -5.36 17.16
N VAL A 71 -5.98 -4.66 16.49
CA VAL A 71 -4.55 -4.98 16.49
C VAL A 71 -3.89 -4.43 17.75
N ASN A 72 -3.45 -5.34 18.62
CA ASN A 72 -2.71 -5.02 19.85
C ASN A 72 -1.18 -5.10 19.64
N GLU A 73 -0.41 -4.72 20.66
CA GLU A 73 1.07 -4.72 20.61
C GLU A 73 1.67 -6.09 20.27
N GLU A 74 1.07 -7.16 20.78
CA GLU A 74 1.52 -8.53 20.51
C GLU A 74 1.34 -8.88 19.03
N THR A 75 0.15 -8.62 18.48
CA THR A 75 -0.16 -8.86 17.06
C THR A 75 0.74 -8.01 16.17
N TYR A 76 0.93 -6.73 16.52
CA TYR A 76 1.83 -5.83 15.82
C TYR A 76 3.26 -6.38 15.80
N THR A 77 3.78 -6.82 16.96
CA THR A 77 5.14 -7.36 17.09
C THR A 77 5.34 -8.61 16.24
N ILE A 78 4.34 -9.51 16.21
CA ILE A 78 4.37 -10.71 15.36
C ILE A 78 4.43 -10.30 13.87
N THR A 79 3.57 -9.39 13.44
CA THR A 79 3.53 -8.89 12.05
C THR A 79 4.85 -8.25 11.66
N TYR A 80 5.38 -7.35 12.50
CA TYR A 80 6.65 -6.68 12.26
C TYR A 80 7.80 -7.67 12.11
N ASN A 81 7.94 -8.61 13.05
CA ASN A 81 9.04 -9.58 13.02
C ASN A 81 8.98 -10.46 11.76
N ARG A 82 7.79 -10.93 11.39
CA ARG A 82 7.57 -11.68 10.15
C ARG A 82 8.05 -10.90 8.92
N LEU A 83 7.61 -9.65 8.78
CA LEU A 83 7.99 -8.82 7.65
C LEU A 83 9.48 -8.49 7.69
N ASN A 84 10.04 -8.22 8.86
CA ASN A 84 11.46 -7.96 9.03
C ASN A 84 12.31 -9.16 8.61
N ASP A 85 11.93 -10.38 8.99
CA ASP A 85 12.64 -11.62 8.62
C ASP A 85 12.63 -11.88 7.11
N ILE A 86 11.60 -11.39 6.40
CA ILE A 86 11.50 -11.48 4.95
C ILE A 86 12.35 -10.38 4.30
N PHE A 87 12.07 -9.11 4.63
CA PHE A 87 12.60 -7.96 3.90
C PHE A 87 14.06 -7.67 4.21
N SER A 88 14.53 -7.91 5.44
CA SER A 88 15.95 -7.67 5.82
C SER A 88 16.96 -8.50 5.03
N LYS A 89 16.52 -9.60 4.39
CA LYS A 89 17.36 -10.44 3.52
C LYS A 89 17.64 -9.82 2.15
N TYR A 90 16.81 -8.89 1.71
CA TYR A 90 16.82 -8.33 0.34
C TYR A 90 17.06 -6.83 0.34
N PHE A 91 16.55 -6.14 1.36
CA PHE A 91 16.72 -4.70 1.55
C PHE A 91 17.93 -4.45 2.48
N ASP A 92 19.13 -4.78 2.02
CA ASP A 92 20.38 -4.18 2.56
C ASP A 92 20.70 -2.94 1.69
N PHE A 93 19.77 -2.00 1.68
CA PHE A 93 19.87 -0.81 0.88
C PHE A 93 20.82 0.17 1.56
N GLN A 94 22.12 -0.03 1.37
CA GLN A 94 22.99 1.13 1.22
C GLN A 94 22.66 1.73 -0.14
N ILE A 95 21.61 2.56 -0.21
CA ILE A 95 21.39 3.36 -1.42
C ILE A 95 22.54 4.35 -1.45
N THR A 96 23.50 4.07 -2.34
CA THR A 96 24.68 4.90 -2.59
C THR A 96 24.39 6.07 -3.51
N ASP A 97 23.14 6.17 -3.99
CA ASP A 97 22.68 7.26 -4.84
C ASP A 97 22.19 8.42 -3.97
N ASP A 98 22.83 9.58 -4.10
CA ASP A 98 22.64 10.74 -3.21
C ASP A 98 21.18 11.23 -3.18
N ASP A 99 20.42 10.99 -4.26
CA ASP A 99 19.02 11.37 -4.39
C ASP A 99 18.05 10.58 -3.48
N TYR A 100 18.51 9.46 -2.92
CA TYR A 100 17.70 8.53 -2.13
C TYR A 100 18.26 8.27 -0.72
N LEU A 101 19.23 9.08 -0.25
CA LEU A 101 19.76 9.01 1.12
C LEU A 101 18.68 9.03 2.21
N TRP A 102 17.56 9.73 1.97
CA TRP A 102 16.41 9.77 2.87
C TRP A 102 15.66 8.44 3.01
N MET A 103 15.85 7.51 2.06
CA MET A 103 15.29 6.16 2.13
C MET A 103 16.08 5.25 3.09
N ASN A 104 17.31 5.61 3.47
CA ASN A 104 18.10 4.82 4.41
C ASN A 104 17.49 4.81 5.83
N ASP A 105 16.62 5.78 6.15
CA ASP A 105 15.86 5.84 7.41
C ASP A 105 14.47 5.17 7.30
N ILE A 106 14.13 4.55 6.16
CA ILE A 106 12.83 3.91 5.93
C ILE A 106 12.89 2.43 6.28
N SER A 107 12.22 2.06 7.38
CA SER A 107 11.93 0.67 7.69
C SER A 107 10.67 0.21 6.92
N ILE A 108 10.87 -0.50 5.80
CA ILE A 108 9.75 -1.10 5.05
C ILE A 108 8.92 -2.05 5.92
N PRO A 109 9.50 -2.93 6.76
CA PRO A 109 8.72 -3.78 7.66
C PRO A 109 7.83 -2.98 8.61
N GLU A 110 8.34 -1.86 9.15
CA GLU A 110 7.59 -0.98 10.05
C GLU A 110 6.39 -0.36 9.32
N PHE A 111 6.62 0.28 8.18
CA PHE A 111 5.54 0.90 7.41
C PHE A 111 4.50 -0.11 6.92
N LEU A 112 4.91 -1.31 6.48
CA LEU A 112 3.96 -2.36 6.11
C LEU A 112 3.13 -2.83 7.32
N SER A 113 3.74 -2.88 8.52
CA SER A 113 3.06 -3.23 9.77
C SER A 113 2.09 -2.13 10.22
N ASP A 114 2.46 -0.87 10.08
CA ASP A 114 1.62 0.29 10.41
C ASP A 114 0.40 0.37 9.49
N ILE A 115 0.60 0.20 8.18
CA ILE A 115 -0.48 0.10 7.19
C ILE A 115 -1.38 -1.10 7.55
N TYR A 116 -0.81 -2.26 7.90
CA TYR A 116 -1.58 -3.42 8.31
C TYR A 116 -2.43 -3.14 9.55
N GLN A 117 -1.87 -2.49 10.56
CA GLN A 117 -2.59 -2.15 11.78
C GLN A 117 -3.85 -1.33 11.49
N ASP A 118 -3.70 -0.28 10.68
CA ASP A 118 -4.81 0.63 10.36
C ASP A 118 -5.85 -0.05 9.46
N LEU A 119 -5.42 -0.77 8.42
CA LEU A 119 -6.35 -1.45 7.50
C LEU A 119 -7.05 -2.66 8.14
N LYS A 120 -6.37 -3.39 9.03
CA LYS A 120 -6.99 -4.53 9.72
C LYS A 120 -8.12 -4.08 10.64
N ASP A 121 -7.92 -2.99 11.36
CA ASP A 121 -8.97 -2.41 12.21
C ASP A 121 -10.17 -1.97 11.37
N VAL A 122 -9.95 -1.32 10.22
CA VAL A 122 -11.01 -0.95 9.26
C VAL A 122 -11.78 -2.19 8.80
N VAL A 123 -11.07 -3.23 8.36
CA VAL A 123 -11.68 -4.48 7.88
C VAL A 123 -12.52 -5.15 8.98
N VAL A 124 -12.00 -5.25 10.20
CA VAL A 124 -12.72 -5.91 11.31
C VAL A 124 -13.96 -5.11 11.68
N LEU A 125 -13.87 -3.78 11.79
CA LEU A 125 -15.00 -2.92 12.10
C LEU A 125 -16.09 -2.97 11.02
N TYR A 126 -15.70 -2.94 9.74
CA TYR A 126 -16.63 -2.99 8.63
C TYR A 126 -17.39 -4.33 8.59
N ASN A 127 -16.68 -5.44 8.85
CA ASN A 127 -17.24 -6.79 8.84
C ASN A 127 -18.16 -7.11 10.05
N LYS A 128 -18.26 -6.23 11.05
CA LYS A 128 -19.29 -6.34 12.09
C LYS A 128 -20.72 -6.17 11.55
N ASN A 129 -20.87 -5.66 10.31
CA ASN A 129 -22.15 -5.52 9.61
C ASN A 129 -23.21 -4.71 10.39
N LYS A 130 -22.77 -3.68 11.12
CA LYS A 130 -23.62 -2.69 11.77
C LYS A 130 -23.30 -1.32 11.18
N LEU A 131 -24.35 -0.53 10.92
CA LEU A 131 -24.20 0.78 10.27
C LEU A 131 -23.17 1.67 10.98
N GLU A 132 -23.26 1.79 12.30
CA GLU A 132 -22.36 2.66 13.08
C GLU A 132 -20.90 2.20 13.02
N THR A 133 -20.64 0.88 13.09
CA THR A 133 -19.27 0.36 13.00
C THR A 133 -18.70 0.49 11.59
N GLN A 134 -19.54 0.38 10.55
CA GLN A 134 -19.13 0.61 9.18
C GLN A 134 -18.82 2.09 8.93
N LYS A 135 -19.66 3.02 9.41
CA LYS A 135 -19.36 4.45 9.36
C LYS A 135 -18.04 4.78 10.06
N ALA A 136 -17.85 4.26 11.28
CA ALA A 136 -16.60 4.42 12.03
C ALA A 136 -15.39 3.86 11.26
N ALA A 137 -15.51 2.69 10.63
CA ALA A 137 -14.45 2.10 9.82
C ALA A 137 -14.04 3.01 8.65
N ILE A 138 -15.00 3.54 7.89
CA ILE A 138 -14.71 4.39 6.73
C ILE A 138 -14.17 5.76 7.15
N TYR A 139 -14.70 6.33 8.24
CA TYR A 139 -14.15 7.53 8.85
C TYR A 139 -12.67 7.34 9.23
N LEU A 140 -12.35 6.29 9.98
CA LEU A 140 -10.97 5.98 10.37
C LEU A 140 -10.07 5.73 9.17
N ALA A 141 -10.55 4.98 8.17
CA ALA A 141 -9.79 4.72 6.95
C ALA A 141 -9.37 6.03 6.28
N LYS A 142 -10.29 6.99 6.15
CA LYS A 142 -10.00 8.31 5.54
C LYS A 142 -9.13 9.18 6.45
N TYR A 143 -9.40 9.19 7.74
CA TYR A 143 -8.64 9.98 8.72
C TYR A 143 -7.17 9.53 8.75
N TRP A 144 -6.92 8.23 8.88
CA TRP A 144 -5.56 7.67 8.86
C TRP A 144 -4.92 7.68 7.47
N PHE A 145 -5.69 7.72 6.39
CA PHE A 145 -5.11 7.93 5.06
C PHE A 145 -4.36 9.26 4.99
N ILE A 146 -5.00 10.32 5.48
CA ILE A 146 -4.47 11.68 5.45
C ILE A 146 -3.23 11.79 6.37
N ASP A 147 -3.29 11.17 7.54
CA ASP A 147 -2.26 11.36 8.57
C ASP A 147 -1.16 10.28 8.59
N ARG A 148 -1.43 9.05 8.14
CA ARG A 148 -0.61 7.84 8.38
C ARG A 148 -0.45 6.96 7.14
N TRP A 149 -1.27 5.91 6.98
CA TRP A 149 -1.07 4.84 6.00
C TRP A 149 -0.96 5.34 4.56
N GLY A 150 -1.56 6.47 4.21
CA GLY A 150 -1.45 7.07 2.88
C GLY A 150 -0.02 7.46 2.52
N LYS A 151 0.68 8.23 3.37
CA LYS A 151 2.08 8.60 3.13
C LYS A 151 3.04 7.41 3.27
N GLU A 152 2.75 6.48 4.17
CA GLU A 152 3.55 5.26 4.35
C GLU A 152 3.47 4.35 3.12
N SER A 153 2.28 4.19 2.52
CA SER A 153 2.09 3.41 1.30
C SER A 153 2.93 3.93 0.14
N LEU A 154 3.06 5.26 0.00
CA LEU A 154 3.90 5.88 -1.05
C LEU A 154 5.39 5.65 -0.81
N LYS A 155 5.84 5.73 0.45
CA LYS A 155 7.24 5.47 0.80
C LYS A 155 7.64 4.03 0.51
N VAL A 156 6.79 3.07 0.89
CA VAL A 156 6.99 1.66 0.58
C VAL A 156 6.96 1.44 -0.93
N LEU A 157 5.97 1.99 -1.63
CA LEU A 157 5.85 1.85 -3.08
C LEU A 157 7.10 2.34 -3.82
N LEU A 158 7.64 3.50 -3.41
CA LEU A 158 8.89 3.99 -3.98
C LEU A 158 10.04 3.01 -3.73
N ALA A 159 10.19 2.52 -2.50
CA ALA A 159 11.24 1.56 -2.17
C ALA A 159 11.14 0.27 -2.96
N LEU A 160 9.94 -0.27 -3.11
CA LEU A 160 9.68 -1.46 -3.92
C LEU A 160 9.94 -1.20 -5.41
N HIS A 161 9.56 -0.03 -5.93
CA HIS A 161 9.82 0.35 -7.31
C HIS A 161 11.33 0.44 -7.58
N SER A 162 12.06 1.15 -6.72
CA SER A 162 13.52 1.26 -6.81
C SER A 162 14.18 -0.11 -6.73
N TYR A 163 13.71 -1.01 -5.86
CA TYR A 163 14.21 -2.38 -5.79
C TYR A 163 13.94 -3.19 -7.06
N ASN A 164 12.70 -3.17 -7.54
CA ASN A 164 12.25 -4.04 -8.63
C ASN A 164 12.80 -3.60 -10.00
N TYR A 165 13.06 -2.31 -10.16
CA TYR A 165 13.56 -1.72 -11.40
C TYR A 165 14.95 -1.12 -11.25
N ARG A 166 15.74 -1.47 -10.22
CA ARG A 166 17.14 -1.03 -10.18
C ARG A 166 17.88 -1.54 -11.41
N TYR A 167 18.68 -0.67 -12.01
CA TYR A 167 19.60 -1.06 -13.06
C TYR A 167 20.86 -1.65 -12.41
N GLU A 168 21.08 -2.96 -12.58
CA GLU A 168 22.36 -3.59 -12.25
C GLU A 168 23.13 -3.81 -13.56
N GLU A 169 24.34 -3.24 -13.68
CA GLU A 169 25.21 -3.56 -14.82
C GLU A 169 25.49 -5.06 -14.86
N GLY A 170 25.02 -5.73 -15.93
CA GLY A 170 25.28 -7.16 -16.17
C GLY A 170 24.17 -8.12 -15.75
N THR A 171 23.01 -7.65 -15.27
CA THR A 171 21.81 -8.50 -15.18
C THR A 171 20.89 -8.23 -16.37
N ASP A 172 20.48 -9.29 -17.06
CA ASP A 172 19.57 -9.29 -18.22
C ASP A 172 18.12 -8.96 -17.80
N ASN A 173 17.92 -7.96 -16.94
CA ASN A 173 16.60 -7.42 -16.62
C ASN A 173 16.16 -6.50 -17.76
N ASN A 174 15.70 -7.12 -18.85
CA ASN A 174 15.19 -6.53 -20.09
C ASN A 174 13.88 -5.71 -19.93
N PHE A 175 13.78 -4.84 -18.92
CA PHE A 175 12.75 -3.80 -18.88
C PHE A 175 13.26 -2.45 -19.40
N TYR A 176 14.57 -2.17 -19.30
CA TYR A 176 15.18 -0.93 -19.81
C TYR A 176 15.58 -0.97 -21.29
N ASN A 177 15.40 -2.10 -21.98
CA ASN A 177 15.82 -2.25 -23.38
C ASN A 177 14.76 -1.89 -24.43
N THR A 178 13.55 -1.49 -24.03
CA THR A 178 12.48 -1.20 -25.00
C THR A 178 12.44 0.24 -25.52
N ASP A 179 13.03 1.23 -24.85
CA ASP A 179 12.81 2.64 -25.21
C ASP A 179 14.07 3.49 -25.47
N LYS A 180 15.24 2.88 -25.69
CA LYS A 180 16.39 3.62 -26.28
C LYS A 180 16.25 3.86 -27.79
N ASN A 181 15.23 3.30 -28.43
CA ASN A 181 14.92 3.55 -29.85
C ASN A 181 13.78 4.55 -30.09
N PHE A 182 13.12 5.09 -29.05
CA PHE A 182 12.07 6.09 -29.23
C PHE A 182 12.56 7.54 -29.22
N TYR A 183 13.75 7.81 -28.66
CA TYR A 183 14.35 9.15 -28.64
C TYR A 183 15.47 9.38 -29.66
N ASN A 184 15.83 8.38 -30.46
CA ASN A 184 16.69 8.57 -31.64
C ASN A 184 15.84 8.84 -32.87
N ASN A 185 15.13 9.95 -32.88
CA ASN A 185 14.67 10.60 -34.11
C ASN A 185 15.17 12.04 -34.08
N ASP A 186 16.41 12.25 -34.51
CA ASP A 186 16.97 13.55 -34.88
C ASP A 186 16.28 14.18 -36.12
N ASP A 187 15.04 13.77 -36.44
CA ASP A 187 14.29 14.22 -37.62
C ASP A 187 13.10 15.16 -37.30
N ILE A 188 12.97 15.69 -36.08
CA ILE A 188 11.90 16.67 -35.74
C ILE A 188 12.40 18.12 -35.68
N TYR A 189 13.45 18.46 -36.44
CA TYR A 189 13.83 19.87 -36.67
C TYR A 189 14.11 20.23 -38.13
N ASN A 190 13.62 19.47 -39.11
CA ASN A 190 13.73 19.84 -40.53
C ASN A 190 12.46 19.54 -41.34
N LEU A 191 11.35 20.23 -41.04
CA LEU A 191 10.30 20.56 -42.02
C LEU A 191 9.47 21.77 -41.55
#